data_AF-A0A8T7C371-F1
#
_entry.id   AF-A0A8T7C371-F1
#
_cell.length_a   1.000
_cell.length_b   1.000
_cell.length_c   1.000
_cell.angle_alpha   90.00
_cell.angle_beta   90.00
_cell.angle_gamma   90.00
#
_symmetry.space_group_name_H-M   'P 1'
#
loop_
_entity.id
_entity.type
_entity.pdbx_description
1 polymer ?
#
loop_
_entity_poly.entity_id
_entity_poly.type
_entity_poly.pdbx_seq_one_letter_code
_entity_poly.pdbx_strand_id
1 'polypeptide(L)'
;MKPSKLILTTVAGLLLASAGIAPAADVNITPKLESITVDHGGKPTKIMRNQNQKNTVNPAFAKTSRKCPPFCIQPSTLAPGVETIAEVEVIGYLKKMNDGDSSIMVIDSRTPDWVAKGTIPGAINIPWTALNPAKGADPISIGEIMEDQFGARNLEGLWDYGDAKTLVMFCNGMWCGQSPNNIKNLLKFGYPSHKIKWYRGGMQDWEILGLSTAKP
;
A
#
# COMPACT_ATOMS: atom_id res chain seq x y z
N MET A 1 -45.46 56.16 28.48
CA MET A 1 -44.29 55.32 28.15
C MET A 1 -43.88 54.51 29.38
N LYS A 2 -44.09 53.19 29.38
CA LYS A 2 -43.48 52.22 30.29
C LYS A 2 -43.22 50.94 29.46
N PRO A 3 -41.98 50.47 29.30
CA PRO A 3 -41.72 49.29 28.50
C PRO A 3 -41.98 48.03 29.33
N SER A 4 -42.79 47.12 28.79
CA SER A 4 -43.01 45.78 29.35
C SER A 4 -41.81 44.90 28.99
N LYS A 5 -41.13 44.33 30.00
CA LYS A 5 -40.01 43.41 29.79
C LYS A 5 -40.54 42.01 29.48
N LEU A 6 -40.32 41.57 28.25
CA LEU A 6 -40.59 40.20 27.79
C LEU A 6 -39.46 39.29 28.32
N ILE A 7 -39.78 38.36 29.21
CA ILE A 7 -38.85 37.34 29.69
C ILE A 7 -38.86 36.19 28.68
N LEU A 8 -37.76 36.03 27.94
CA LEU A 8 -37.55 34.92 27.01
C LEU A 8 -36.88 33.78 27.77
N THR A 9 -37.64 32.76 28.17
CA THR A 9 -37.11 31.51 28.74
C THR A 9 -36.64 30.59 27.63
N THR A 10 -35.32 30.51 27.43
CA THR A 10 -34.67 29.58 26.49
C THR A 10 -34.58 28.20 27.14
N VAL A 11 -35.38 27.24 26.65
CA VAL A 11 -35.27 25.82 27.03
C VAL A 11 -34.15 25.20 26.20
N ALA A 12 -32.99 24.98 26.81
CA ALA A 12 -31.89 24.25 26.19
C ALA A 12 -32.18 22.74 26.23
N GLY A 13 -32.66 22.19 25.11
CA GLY A 13 -32.86 20.75 24.95
C GLY A 13 -31.53 20.02 24.87
N LEU A 14 -31.24 19.18 25.87
CA LEU A 14 -30.07 18.31 25.90
C LEU A 14 -30.28 17.16 24.90
N LEU A 15 -29.71 17.27 23.70
CA LEU A 15 -29.65 16.18 22.73
C LEU A 15 -28.69 15.11 23.25
N LEU A 16 -29.22 14.06 23.89
CA LEU A 16 -28.47 12.82 24.12
C LEU A 16 -28.24 12.14 22.77
N ALA A 17 -27.06 12.33 22.19
CA ALA A 17 -26.59 11.52 21.09
C ALA A 17 -26.32 10.10 21.61
N SER A 18 -27.24 9.19 21.35
CA SER A 18 -27.01 7.76 21.54
C SER A 18 -25.92 7.31 20.57
N ALA A 19 -24.69 7.17 21.07
CA ALA A 19 -23.63 6.50 20.33
C ALA A 19 -24.02 5.02 20.17
N GLY A 20 -24.61 4.68 19.03
CA GLY A 20 -24.96 3.31 18.70
C GLY A 20 -23.68 2.46 18.65
N ILE A 21 -23.65 1.38 19.42
CA ILE A 21 -22.59 0.37 19.33
C ILE A 21 -22.77 -0.33 17.98
N ALA A 22 -21.82 -0.14 17.07
CA ALA A 22 -21.81 -0.87 15.82
C ALA A 22 -21.64 -2.38 16.11
N PRO A 23 -22.44 -3.26 15.49
CA PRO A 23 -22.24 -4.70 15.62
C PRO A 23 -20.82 -5.12 15.24
N ALA A 24 -20.28 -6.10 15.97
CA ALA A 24 -18.95 -6.65 15.72
C ALA A 24 -18.88 -7.30 14.33
N ALA A 25 -17.73 -7.17 13.67
CA ALA A 25 -17.49 -7.80 12.38
C ALA A 25 -17.37 -9.33 12.48
N ASP A 26 -17.97 -10.03 11.53
CA ASP A 26 -17.94 -11.49 11.43
C ASP A 26 -16.67 -12.00 10.71
N VAL A 27 -16.06 -11.18 9.85
CA VAL A 27 -14.91 -11.57 9.02
C VAL A 27 -13.74 -10.65 9.32
N ASN A 28 -12.97 -10.98 10.36
CA ASN A 28 -11.80 -10.19 10.78
C ASN A 28 -10.54 -10.53 9.97
N ILE A 29 -9.59 -9.58 9.91
CA ILE A 29 -8.24 -9.77 9.33
C ILE A 29 -7.48 -10.80 10.16
N THR A 30 -7.47 -10.62 11.48
CA THR A 30 -6.96 -11.60 12.46
C THR A 30 -7.94 -11.70 13.63
N PRO A 31 -7.81 -12.67 14.56
CA PRO A 31 -8.69 -12.73 15.74
C PRO A 31 -8.73 -11.44 16.58
N LYS A 32 -7.71 -10.58 16.47
CA LYS A 32 -7.57 -9.33 17.23
C LYS A 32 -7.64 -8.07 16.37
N LEU A 33 -7.80 -8.19 15.05
CA LEU A 33 -7.79 -7.06 14.12
C LEU A 33 -8.95 -7.19 13.14
N GLU A 34 -9.97 -6.36 13.32
CA GLU A 34 -11.07 -6.21 12.35
C GLU A 34 -10.60 -5.43 11.12
N SER A 35 -9.94 -4.28 11.37
CA SER A 35 -9.62 -3.31 10.32
C SER A 35 -8.57 -2.30 10.78
N ILE A 36 -7.96 -1.60 9.83
CA ILE A 36 -7.24 -0.35 10.08
C ILE A 36 -7.79 0.74 9.15
N THR A 37 -7.58 2.00 9.51
CA THR A 37 -7.81 3.13 8.60
C THR A 37 -6.46 3.70 8.19
N VAL A 38 -6.30 3.98 6.90
CA VAL A 38 -5.09 4.57 6.32
C VAL A 38 -5.46 5.75 5.43
N ASP A 39 -4.58 6.74 5.29
CA ASP A 39 -4.70 7.72 4.23
C ASP A 39 -4.42 7.09 2.87
N HIS A 40 -5.29 7.33 1.89
CA HIS A 40 -5.01 7.03 0.49
C HIS A 40 -5.37 8.26 -0.36
N GLY A 41 -4.35 9.02 -0.78
CA GLY A 41 -4.53 10.22 -1.58
C GLY A 41 -5.30 11.32 -0.85
N GLY A 42 -5.05 11.49 0.46
CA GLY A 42 -5.73 12.48 1.30
C GLY A 42 -7.12 12.05 1.79
N LYS A 43 -7.53 10.79 1.52
CA LYS A 43 -8.83 10.25 1.91
C LYS A 43 -8.67 9.10 2.92
N PRO A 44 -9.31 9.19 4.10
CA PRO A 44 -9.35 8.07 5.05
C PRO A 44 -10.02 6.86 4.40
N THR A 45 -9.29 5.75 4.32
CA THR A 45 -9.73 4.50 3.69
C THR A 45 -9.58 3.35 4.68
N LYS A 46 -10.69 2.64 4.94
CA LYS A 46 -10.70 1.47 5.82
C LYS A 46 -10.18 0.25 5.06
N ILE A 47 -9.11 -0.36 5.57
CA ILE A 47 -8.65 -1.69 5.17
C ILE A 47 -9.33 -2.71 6.08
N MET A 48 -10.18 -3.54 5.50
CA MET A 48 -10.85 -4.65 6.17
C MET A 48 -11.12 -5.79 5.20
N ARG A 49 -11.52 -6.96 5.70
CA ARG A 49 -12.02 -8.03 4.84
C ARG A 49 -13.49 -7.81 4.49
N ASN A 50 -13.90 -8.32 3.34
CA ASN A 50 -15.29 -8.35 2.91
C ASN A 50 -16.12 -9.16 3.91
N GLN A 51 -17.15 -8.53 4.50
CA GLN A 51 -17.99 -9.15 5.52
C GLN A 51 -19.02 -10.13 4.95
N ASN A 52 -19.25 -10.13 3.63
CA ASN A 52 -20.12 -11.12 3.00
C ASN A 52 -19.41 -12.48 2.95
N GLN A 53 -19.86 -13.43 3.77
CA GLN A 53 -19.32 -14.80 3.82
C GLN A 53 -19.56 -15.61 2.53
N LYS A 54 -20.35 -15.11 1.59
CA LYS A 54 -20.54 -15.69 0.25
C LYS A 54 -19.72 -14.99 -0.84
N ASN A 55 -18.91 -13.98 -0.47
CA ASN A 55 -18.07 -13.28 -1.43
C ASN A 55 -17.04 -14.22 -2.06
N THR A 56 -16.79 -14.05 -3.35
CA THR A 56 -15.78 -14.80 -4.11
C THR A 56 -14.66 -13.88 -4.56
N VAL A 57 -13.51 -14.48 -4.90
CA VAL A 57 -12.36 -13.74 -5.43
C VAL A 57 -12.71 -13.00 -6.72
N ASN A 58 -12.14 -11.82 -6.92
CA ASN A 58 -12.21 -11.10 -8.19
C ASN A 58 -11.81 -12.04 -9.35
N PRO A 59 -12.70 -12.26 -10.36
CA PRO A 59 -12.45 -13.18 -11.47
C PRO A 59 -11.17 -12.89 -12.26
N ALA A 60 -10.64 -11.65 -12.21
CA ALA A 60 -9.37 -11.30 -12.81
C ALA A 60 -8.19 -12.15 -12.29
N PHE A 61 -8.30 -12.69 -11.07
CA PHE A 61 -7.29 -13.56 -10.46
C PHE A 61 -7.55 -15.06 -10.69
N ALA A 62 -8.67 -15.45 -11.29
CA ALA A 62 -9.03 -16.87 -11.49
C ALA A 62 -8.19 -17.59 -12.58
N LYS A 63 -7.53 -16.85 -13.47
CA LYS A 63 -6.69 -17.46 -14.53
C LYS A 63 -5.48 -18.18 -13.92
N THR A 64 -5.24 -19.44 -14.28
CA THR A 64 -4.11 -20.25 -13.78
C THR A 64 -3.02 -20.48 -14.83
N SER A 65 -3.41 -20.58 -16.11
CA SER A 65 -2.54 -20.91 -17.24
C SER A 65 -1.87 -19.69 -17.89
N ARG A 66 -1.25 -18.83 -17.08
CA ARG A 66 -0.50 -17.67 -17.61
C ARG A 66 0.79 -18.15 -18.29
N LYS A 67 0.99 -17.82 -19.57
CA LYS A 67 2.21 -18.18 -20.32
C LYS A 67 3.44 -17.52 -19.66
N CYS A 68 4.47 -18.32 -19.43
CA CYS A 68 5.81 -17.85 -19.08
C CYS A 68 6.70 -17.94 -20.34
N PRO A 69 7.42 -16.87 -20.72
CA PRO A 69 7.32 -15.48 -20.23
C PRO A 69 6.05 -14.75 -20.71
N PRO A 70 5.65 -13.61 -20.06
CA PRO A 70 6.35 -12.93 -18.97
C PRO A 70 5.92 -13.36 -17.55
N PHE A 71 4.91 -14.22 -17.41
CA PHE A 71 4.31 -14.55 -16.12
C PHE A 71 4.98 -15.75 -15.42
N CYS A 72 6.30 -15.68 -15.29
CA CYS A 72 7.08 -16.73 -14.68
C CYS A 72 7.03 -16.62 -13.15
N ILE A 73 6.81 -17.76 -12.48
CA ILE A 73 6.78 -17.83 -11.02
C ILE A 73 8.10 -17.34 -10.42
N GLN A 74 7.99 -16.56 -9.34
CA GLN A 74 9.12 -16.01 -8.62
C GLN A 74 9.43 -16.86 -7.39
N PRO A 75 10.72 -17.02 -7.02
CA PRO A 75 11.10 -17.74 -5.80
C PRO A 75 10.55 -17.05 -4.55
N SER A 76 10.55 -17.73 -3.39
CA SER A 76 10.20 -17.11 -2.11
C SER A 76 11.30 -16.18 -1.57
N THR A 77 12.55 -16.40 -1.98
CA THR A 77 13.69 -15.53 -1.67
C THR A 77 14.18 -14.88 -2.96
N LEU A 78 14.08 -13.55 -3.05
CA LEU A 78 14.45 -12.84 -4.28
C LEU A 78 15.94 -12.51 -4.36
N ALA A 79 16.53 -12.12 -3.23
CA ALA A 79 17.95 -11.79 -3.07
C ALA A 79 18.32 -11.82 -1.57
N PRO A 80 19.60 -12.02 -1.21
CA PRO A 80 20.06 -11.91 0.17
C PRO A 80 19.73 -10.54 0.80
N GLY A 81 19.20 -10.57 2.02
CA GLY A 81 18.83 -9.38 2.79
C GLY A 81 17.48 -8.75 2.41
N VAL A 82 16.86 -9.13 1.30
CA VAL A 82 15.48 -8.73 0.97
C VAL A 82 14.52 -9.65 1.73
N GLU A 83 13.72 -9.06 2.60
CA GLU A 83 12.74 -9.79 3.40
C GLU A 83 11.44 -9.99 2.61
N THR A 84 11.02 -11.24 2.44
CA THR A 84 9.70 -11.55 1.88
C THR A 84 8.66 -11.53 3.00
N ILE A 85 7.62 -10.74 2.81
CA ILE A 85 6.55 -10.52 3.80
C ILE A 85 5.18 -10.93 3.24
N ALA A 86 4.17 -11.00 4.11
CA ALA A 86 2.78 -11.32 3.77
C ALA A 86 1.83 -10.19 4.23
N GLU A 87 0.52 -10.45 4.22
CA GLU A 87 -0.53 -9.45 4.33
C GLU A 87 -0.53 -8.73 5.68
N VAL A 88 -0.30 -9.48 6.76
CA VAL A 88 -0.32 -8.93 8.12
C VAL A 88 0.83 -7.95 8.31
N GLU A 89 2.03 -8.27 7.81
CA GLU A 89 3.17 -7.36 7.86
C GLU A 89 2.94 -6.12 6.99
N VAL A 90 2.38 -6.27 5.77
CA VAL A 90 2.02 -5.13 4.90
C VAL A 90 1.04 -4.20 5.60
N ILE A 91 -0.02 -4.74 6.21
CA ILE A 91 -0.99 -3.98 7.01
C ILE A 91 -0.29 -3.27 8.17
N GLY A 92 0.69 -3.90 8.81
CA GLY A 92 1.52 -3.29 9.83
C GLY A 92 2.33 -2.09 9.32
N TYR A 93 2.97 -2.20 8.14
CA TYR A 93 3.69 -1.08 7.52
C TYR A 93 2.74 0.07 7.14
N LEU A 94 1.57 -0.23 6.59
CA LEU A 94 0.56 0.77 6.27
C LEU A 94 0.04 1.50 7.52
N LYS A 95 -0.16 0.77 8.62
CA LYS A 95 -0.53 1.37 9.90
C LYS A 95 0.56 2.32 10.42
N LYS A 96 1.83 1.90 10.38
CA LYS A 96 2.97 2.76 10.78
C LYS A 96 3.04 4.04 9.95
N MET A 97 2.88 3.93 8.63
CA MET A 97 2.81 5.10 7.74
C MET A 97 1.69 6.05 8.14
N ASN A 98 0.49 5.52 8.39
CA ASN A 98 -0.65 6.33 8.83
C ASN A 98 -0.44 6.96 10.21
N ASP A 99 0.34 6.32 11.09
CA ASP A 99 0.69 6.85 12.41
C ASP A 99 1.83 7.88 12.37
N GLY A 100 2.31 8.24 11.18
CA GLY A 100 3.29 9.30 10.97
C GLY A 100 4.72 8.83 10.72
N ASP A 101 4.96 7.52 10.58
CA ASP A 101 6.29 7.01 10.19
C ASP A 101 6.56 7.28 8.71
N SER A 102 7.20 8.42 8.44
CA SER A 102 7.57 8.86 7.10
C SER A 102 8.79 8.11 6.53
N SER A 103 9.43 7.22 7.31
CA SER A 103 10.57 6.43 6.86
C SER A 103 10.18 5.20 6.03
N ILE A 104 8.88 4.95 5.83
CA ILE A 104 8.34 3.80 5.12
C ILE A 104 7.61 4.24 3.85
N MET A 105 7.70 3.44 2.79
CA MET A 105 6.87 3.62 1.60
C MET A 105 6.37 2.26 1.09
N VAL A 106 5.07 2.13 0.87
CA VAL A 106 4.46 0.97 0.20
C VAL A 106 4.25 1.29 -1.27
N ILE A 107 4.83 0.47 -2.15
CA ILE A 107 4.94 0.72 -3.59
C ILE A 107 4.24 -0.37 -4.38
N ASP A 108 3.24 0.05 -5.16
CA ASP A 108 2.68 -0.74 -6.23
C ASP A 108 3.57 -0.62 -7.47
N SER A 109 4.28 -1.69 -7.81
CA SER A 109 5.22 -1.71 -8.94
C SER A 109 4.53 -1.96 -10.29
N ARG A 110 3.19 -2.09 -10.31
CA ARG A 110 2.45 -2.37 -11.54
C ARG A 110 2.40 -1.15 -12.45
N THR A 111 2.13 -1.37 -13.74
CA THR A 111 1.82 -0.28 -14.67
C THR A 111 0.49 0.42 -14.30
N PRO A 112 0.32 1.71 -14.64
CA PRO A 112 -0.84 2.50 -14.20
C PRO A 112 -2.20 1.90 -14.56
N ASP A 113 -2.30 1.18 -15.69
CA ASP A 113 -3.53 0.49 -16.12
C ASP A 113 -3.99 -0.62 -15.16
N TRP A 114 -3.06 -1.25 -14.43
CA TRP A 114 -3.40 -2.20 -13.38
C TRP A 114 -3.82 -1.51 -12.10
N VAL A 115 -3.16 -0.41 -11.75
CA VAL A 115 -3.44 0.36 -10.53
C VAL A 115 -4.82 1.00 -10.63
N ALA A 116 -5.20 1.49 -11.81
CA ALA A 116 -6.54 2.02 -12.08
C ALA A 116 -7.68 1.01 -11.82
N LYS A 117 -7.39 -0.30 -11.83
CA LYS A 117 -8.34 -1.37 -11.50
C LYS A 117 -8.48 -1.61 -9.99
N GLY A 118 -7.60 -1.04 -9.18
CA GLY A 118 -7.56 -1.20 -7.73
C GLY A 118 -6.14 -1.53 -7.25
N THR A 119 -5.72 -0.90 -6.16
CA THR A 119 -4.45 -1.10 -5.45
C THR A 119 -4.69 -1.24 -3.95
N ILE A 120 -3.62 -1.52 -3.19
CA ILE A 120 -3.65 -1.57 -1.73
C ILE A 120 -3.80 -0.13 -1.21
N PRO A 121 -4.80 0.18 -0.35
CA PRO A 121 -4.93 1.51 0.23
C PRO A 121 -3.65 1.95 0.95
N GLY A 122 -3.27 3.21 0.80
CA GLY A 122 -1.99 3.77 1.28
C GLY A 122 -0.75 3.49 0.42
N ALA A 123 -0.85 2.67 -0.64
CA ALA A 123 0.25 2.47 -1.57
C ALA A 123 0.39 3.62 -2.59
N ILE A 124 1.62 3.89 -3.02
CA ILE A 124 1.96 4.81 -4.12
C ILE A 124 2.37 3.98 -5.35
N ASN A 125 1.99 4.43 -6.55
CA ASN A 125 2.41 3.74 -7.78
C ASN A 125 3.76 4.25 -8.29
N ILE A 126 4.76 3.37 -8.33
CA ILE A 126 6.01 3.59 -9.05
C ILE A 126 6.18 2.41 -10.01
N PRO A 127 5.75 2.55 -11.27
CA PRO A 127 5.70 1.43 -12.21
C PRO A 127 7.10 0.92 -12.49
N TRP A 128 7.22 -0.39 -12.71
CA TRP A 128 8.54 -1.02 -12.88
C TRP A 128 9.38 -0.48 -14.04
N THR A 129 8.72 0.13 -15.03
CA THR A 129 9.38 0.79 -16.15
C THR A 129 10.13 2.05 -15.73
N ALA A 130 9.73 2.72 -14.64
CA ALA A 130 10.36 3.94 -14.14
C ALA A 130 11.70 3.70 -13.42
N LEU A 131 11.96 2.47 -12.97
CA LEU A 131 13.22 2.08 -12.31
C LEU A 131 14.03 1.07 -13.14
N ASN A 132 13.75 0.96 -14.44
CA ASN A 132 14.38 -0.02 -15.30
C ASN A 132 14.98 0.62 -16.57
N PRO A 133 16.32 0.81 -16.61
CA PRO A 133 17.00 1.31 -17.80
C PRO A 133 16.77 0.49 -19.07
N ALA A 134 16.65 -0.84 -18.94
CA ALA A 134 16.34 -1.73 -20.07
C ALA A 134 14.89 -1.58 -20.59
N LYS A 135 14.08 -0.73 -19.94
CA LYS A 135 12.74 -0.32 -20.38
C LYS A 135 12.64 1.16 -20.73
N GLY A 136 13.78 1.86 -20.78
CA GLY A 136 13.85 3.24 -21.23
C GLY A 136 13.79 4.29 -20.10
N ALA A 137 13.81 3.90 -18.83
CA ALA A 137 14.04 4.88 -17.76
C ALA A 137 15.46 5.42 -17.87
N ASP A 138 15.60 6.73 -18.02
CA ASP A 138 16.89 7.39 -18.06
C ASP A 138 17.46 7.59 -16.63
N PRO A 139 18.78 7.75 -16.49
CA PRO A 139 19.40 7.91 -15.17
C PRO A 139 18.94 9.13 -14.38
N ILE A 140 18.51 10.21 -15.04
CA ILE A 140 18.06 11.44 -14.36
C ILE A 140 16.72 11.16 -13.69
N SER A 141 15.74 10.63 -14.44
CA SER A 141 14.42 10.25 -13.89
C SER A 141 14.53 9.23 -12.75
N ILE A 142 15.46 8.27 -12.84
CA ILE A 142 15.72 7.32 -11.75
C ILE A 142 16.32 8.06 -10.55
N GLY A 143 17.27 8.97 -10.76
CA GLY A 143 17.87 9.80 -9.72
C GLY A 143 16.83 10.61 -8.95
N GLU A 144 15.93 11.29 -9.67
CA GLU A 144 14.82 12.05 -9.08
C GLU A 144 13.94 11.17 -8.18
N ILE A 145 13.60 9.94 -8.60
CA ILE A 145 12.85 9.02 -7.74
C ILE A 145 13.65 8.64 -6.48
N MET A 146 14.95 8.36 -6.65
CA MET A 146 15.82 7.96 -5.55
C MET A 146 15.98 9.07 -4.51
N GLU A 147 16.10 10.32 -4.94
CA GLU A 147 16.26 11.48 -4.08
C GLU A 147 14.92 11.94 -3.50
N ASP A 148 13.97 12.30 -4.36
CA ASP A 148 12.74 13.00 -3.95
C ASP A 148 11.75 12.07 -3.25
N GLN A 149 11.74 10.78 -3.61
CA GLN A 149 10.77 9.81 -3.08
C GLN A 149 11.40 8.83 -2.10
N PHE A 150 12.59 8.32 -2.39
CA PHE A 150 13.21 7.29 -1.55
C PHE A 150 14.16 7.82 -0.47
N GLY A 151 14.50 9.11 -0.49
CA GLY A 151 15.36 9.72 0.53
C GLY A 151 16.83 9.33 0.41
N ALA A 152 17.28 8.86 -0.75
CA ALA A 152 18.70 8.76 -1.05
C ALA A 152 19.27 10.17 -1.30
N ARG A 153 20.59 10.33 -1.16
CA ARG A 153 21.29 11.58 -1.49
C ARG A 153 22.35 11.32 -2.53
N ASN A 154 22.42 12.16 -3.56
CA ASN A 154 23.53 12.14 -4.50
C ASN A 154 24.70 13.00 -3.97
N LEU A 155 25.84 12.35 -3.75
CA LEU A 155 27.10 12.97 -3.35
C LEU A 155 28.07 12.92 -4.53
N GLU A 156 27.89 13.81 -5.50
CA GLU A 156 28.76 13.94 -6.68
C GLU A 156 28.96 12.61 -7.46
N GLY A 157 27.86 11.89 -7.67
CA GLY A 157 27.85 10.61 -8.39
C GLY A 157 27.93 9.37 -7.50
N LEU A 158 28.03 9.53 -6.18
CA LEU A 158 27.89 8.46 -5.21
C LEU A 158 26.53 8.53 -4.51
N TRP A 159 25.90 7.39 -4.28
CA TRP A 159 24.65 7.32 -3.53
C TRP A 159 24.92 7.13 -2.04
N ASP A 160 24.31 8.00 -1.23
CA ASP A 160 24.18 7.80 0.22
C ASP A 160 22.74 7.42 0.56
N TYR A 161 22.60 6.31 1.31
CA TYR A 161 21.33 5.72 1.71
C TYR A 161 21.05 5.84 3.22
N GLY A 162 21.78 6.68 3.95
CA GLY A 162 21.59 6.92 5.38
C GLY A 162 20.12 7.20 5.72
N ASP A 163 19.52 8.15 5.01
CA ASP A 163 18.13 8.60 5.21
C ASP A 163 17.11 7.86 4.33
N ALA A 164 17.56 6.86 3.57
CA ALA A 164 16.70 6.16 2.62
C ALA A 164 15.55 5.43 3.33
N LYS A 165 14.37 5.44 2.72
CA LYS A 165 13.17 4.79 3.26
C LYS A 165 13.27 3.26 3.27
N THR A 166 12.43 2.63 4.08
CA THR A 166 12.10 1.21 3.92
C THR A 166 11.03 1.08 2.83
N LEU A 167 11.35 0.36 1.75
CA LEU A 167 10.47 0.19 0.60
C LEU A 167 9.77 -1.18 0.69
N VAL A 168 8.44 -1.16 0.82
CA VAL A 168 7.58 -2.34 0.76
C VAL A 168 7.00 -2.46 -0.64
N MET A 169 7.49 -3.38 -1.45
CA MET A 169 7.15 -3.45 -2.87
C MET A 169 6.26 -4.65 -3.18
N PHE A 170 5.25 -4.45 -4.03
CA PHE A 170 4.37 -5.53 -4.49
C PHE A 170 3.97 -5.36 -5.95
N CYS A 171 3.37 -6.41 -6.53
CA CYS A 171 2.70 -6.31 -7.83
C CYS A 171 1.46 -7.23 -7.86
N ASN A 172 1.15 -7.90 -8.98
CA ASN A 172 -0.08 -8.72 -9.07
C ASN A 172 -0.03 -10.03 -8.26
N GLY A 173 1.15 -10.59 -7.99
CA GLY A 173 1.31 -11.82 -7.21
C GLY A 173 2.54 -12.61 -7.62
N MET A 174 2.67 -13.86 -7.16
CA MET A 174 3.94 -14.60 -7.29
C MET A 174 4.36 -14.95 -8.73
N TRP A 175 3.47 -14.79 -9.70
CA TRP A 175 3.74 -14.98 -11.13
C TRP A 175 4.10 -13.66 -11.85
N CYS A 176 4.08 -12.53 -11.16
CA CYS A 176 4.33 -11.21 -11.73
C CYS A 176 5.80 -10.79 -11.50
N GLY A 177 6.50 -10.49 -12.59
CA GLY A 177 7.90 -10.08 -12.56
C GLY A 177 8.17 -8.59 -12.31
N GLN A 178 7.13 -7.76 -12.13
CA GLN A 178 7.28 -6.29 -12.09
C GLN A 178 7.97 -5.80 -10.80
N SER A 179 7.48 -6.15 -9.61
CA SER A 179 8.19 -5.81 -8.37
C SER A 179 9.54 -6.53 -8.23
N PRO A 180 9.71 -7.81 -8.63
CA PRO A 180 11.03 -8.42 -8.72
C PRO A 180 12.03 -7.67 -9.59
N ASN A 181 11.58 -7.08 -10.70
CA ASN A 181 12.44 -6.31 -11.58
C ASN A 181 12.89 -5.00 -10.90
N ASN A 182 11.97 -4.28 -10.26
CA ASN A 182 12.29 -3.10 -9.47
C ASN A 182 13.30 -3.40 -8.37
N ILE A 183 13.04 -4.42 -7.54
CA ILE A 183 13.93 -4.78 -6.44
C ILE A 183 15.32 -5.11 -6.97
N LYS A 184 15.43 -5.90 -8.05
CA LYS A 184 16.73 -6.23 -8.65
C LYS A 184 17.46 -5.00 -9.20
N ASN A 185 16.77 -4.03 -9.77
CA ASN A 185 17.42 -2.80 -10.23
C ASN A 185 17.85 -1.91 -9.07
N LEU A 186 17.01 -1.73 -8.04
CA LEU A 186 17.39 -1.00 -6.84
C LEU A 186 18.63 -1.59 -6.17
N LEU A 187 18.71 -2.92 -6.08
CA LEU A 187 19.91 -3.60 -5.57
C LEU A 187 21.15 -3.35 -6.44
N LYS A 188 21.00 -3.28 -7.78
CA LYS A 188 22.11 -2.91 -8.68
C LYS A 188 22.55 -1.46 -8.51
N PHE A 189 21.63 -0.57 -8.15
CA PHE A 189 21.94 0.83 -7.86
C PHE A 189 22.59 1.02 -6.48
N GLY A 190 22.61 -0.03 -5.65
CA GLY A 190 23.22 -0.02 -4.32
C GLY A 190 22.22 0.19 -3.18
N TYR A 191 20.92 0.21 -3.46
CA TYR A 191 19.90 0.39 -2.42
C TYR A 191 20.04 -0.70 -1.34
N PRO A 192 20.00 -0.38 -0.04
CA PRO A 192 20.29 -1.36 1.00
C PRO A 192 19.24 -2.48 1.01
N SER A 193 19.67 -3.73 0.84
CA SER A 193 18.74 -4.86 0.73
C SER A 193 17.82 -5.02 1.94
N HIS A 194 18.34 -4.78 3.15
CA HIS A 194 17.58 -4.85 4.40
C HIS A 194 16.48 -3.77 4.53
N LYS A 195 16.56 -2.68 3.74
CA LYS A 195 15.52 -1.66 3.61
C LYS A 195 14.46 -2.03 2.56
N ILE A 196 14.56 -3.18 1.90
CA ILE A 196 13.57 -3.64 0.92
C ILE A 196 12.77 -4.81 1.50
N LYS A 197 11.44 -4.66 1.48
CA LYS A 197 10.47 -5.71 1.81
C LYS A 197 9.70 -6.07 0.55
N TRP A 198 9.52 -7.35 0.30
CA TRP A 198 8.80 -7.83 -0.86
C TRP A 198 7.54 -8.57 -0.45
N TYR A 199 6.39 -7.98 -0.76
CA TYR A 199 5.12 -8.68 -0.63
C TYR A 199 4.87 -9.50 -1.90
N ARG A 200 5.33 -10.76 -1.84
CA ARG A 200 5.32 -11.71 -2.96
C ARG A 200 3.91 -12.07 -3.42
N GLY A 201 2.96 -12.15 -2.50
CA GLY A 201 1.55 -12.49 -2.76
C GLY A 201 0.81 -11.45 -3.58
N GLY A 202 1.23 -10.19 -3.47
CA GLY A 202 0.73 -9.08 -4.25
C GLY A 202 -0.79 -8.90 -4.17
N MET A 203 -1.37 -8.31 -5.21
CA MET A 203 -2.82 -8.09 -5.28
C MET A 203 -3.62 -9.40 -5.32
N GLN A 204 -3.07 -10.49 -5.84
CA GLN A 204 -3.78 -11.76 -5.89
C GLN A 204 -4.09 -12.28 -4.48
N ASP A 205 -3.08 -12.39 -3.61
CA ASP A 205 -3.31 -12.90 -2.25
C ASP A 205 -4.15 -11.91 -1.43
N TRP A 206 -3.96 -10.60 -1.67
CA TRP A 206 -4.76 -9.54 -1.07
C TRP A 206 -6.26 -9.68 -1.39
N GLU A 207 -6.59 -9.89 -2.66
CA GLU A 207 -7.96 -10.02 -3.17
C GLU A 207 -8.59 -11.38 -2.82
N ILE A 208 -7.79 -12.45 -2.77
CA ILE A 208 -8.26 -13.78 -2.33
C ILE A 208 -8.77 -13.72 -0.87
N LEU A 209 -8.13 -12.91 -0.03
CA LEU A 209 -8.56 -12.70 1.35
C LEU A 209 -9.75 -11.72 1.49
N GLY A 210 -10.19 -11.13 0.37
CA GLY A 210 -11.27 -10.15 0.32
C GLY A 210 -10.90 -8.82 0.98
N LEU A 211 -9.61 -8.47 1.03
CA LEU A 211 -9.16 -7.21 1.61
C LEU A 211 -9.55 -6.02 0.73
N SER A 212 -9.88 -4.90 1.37
CA SER A 212 -10.26 -3.66 0.69
C SER A 212 -9.21 -3.19 -0.31
N THR A 213 -9.65 -2.68 -1.45
CA THR A 213 -8.81 -2.01 -2.45
C THR A 213 -9.23 -0.56 -2.62
N ALA A 214 -8.32 0.26 -3.11
CA ALA A 214 -8.58 1.66 -3.44
C ALA A 214 -8.18 1.94 -4.90
N LYS A 215 -8.78 2.98 -5.49
CA LYS A 215 -8.38 3.50 -6.79
C LYS A 215 -7.56 4.78 -6.58
N PRO A 216 -6.63 5.11 -7.49
CA PRO A 216 -5.84 6.34 -7.45
C PRO A 216 -6.68 7.61 -7.29
#